data_AF-A0A2S9I3D9-F1
#
_entry.id   AF-A0A2S9I3D9-F1
#
_cell.length_a   1.000
_cell.length_b   1.000
_cell.length_c   1.000
_cell.angle_alpha   90.00
_cell.angle_beta   90.00
_cell.angle_gamma   90.00
#
_symmetry.space_group_name_H-M   'P 1'
#
loop_
_entity.id
_entity.type
_entity.pdbx_description
1 polymer ?
#
loop_
_entity_poly.entity_id
_entity_poly.type
_entity_poly.pdbx_seq_one_letter_code
_entity_poly.pdbx_strand_id
1 'polypeptide(L)'
;MFDFLSFWQANTPIFSILIPAFTGFILLLLGNPGAGALKEDWRQPWRRGISLISAIAGLITAVSYLLVANTGQITVYQLSEWSAPFGIVLILDRLSAFMLVLTYALAVPVLWYASENWDTRGRYFHAIFHFLLMGLCGAFLTGDLFNLFVFFEILLMASYVLLLHGQGKPRFQLGVH
;
A
#
# COMPACT_ATOMS: atom_id res chain seq x y z
N MET A 1 29.49 -2.97 -17.63
CA MET A 1 28.36 -2.21 -18.18
C MET A 1 27.22 -2.41 -17.19
N PHE A 2 26.83 -1.38 -16.45
CA PHE A 2 25.68 -1.50 -15.53
C PHE A 2 24.45 -1.78 -16.38
N ASP A 3 24.02 -3.03 -16.39
CA ASP A 3 22.85 -3.45 -17.16
C ASP A 3 21.64 -2.88 -16.43
N PHE A 4 20.87 -2.01 -17.08
CA PHE A 4 19.72 -1.33 -16.45
C PHE A 4 18.75 -2.35 -15.82
N LEU A 5 18.64 -3.54 -16.42
CA LEU A 5 17.93 -4.71 -15.93
C LEU A 5 18.46 -5.24 -14.60
N SER A 6 19.79 -5.32 -14.44
CA SER A 6 20.44 -5.79 -13.21
C SER A 6 20.25 -4.81 -12.04
N PHE A 7 20.31 -3.50 -12.31
CA PHE A 7 19.99 -2.47 -11.31
C PHE A 7 18.52 -2.55 -10.88
N TRP A 8 17.62 -2.74 -11.84
CA TRP A 8 16.20 -2.89 -11.56
C TRP A 8 15.93 -4.13 -10.70
N GLN A 9 16.51 -5.27 -11.07
CA GLN A 9 16.42 -6.53 -10.30
C GLN A 9 16.97 -6.38 -8.88
N ALA A 10 18.12 -5.72 -8.71
CA ALA A 10 18.74 -5.52 -7.40
C ALA A 10 17.90 -4.63 -6.46
N ASN A 11 17.21 -3.61 -7.00
CA ASN A 11 16.39 -2.70 -6.20
C ASN A 11 14.91 -3.08 -6.19
N THR A 12 14.52 -4.23 -6.74
CA THR A 12 13.10 -4.59 -6.89
C THR A 12 12.29 -4.51 -5.58
N PRO A 13 12.72 -5.08 -4.43
CA PRO A 13 11.82 -5.28 -3.29
C PRO A 13 11.20 -3.97 -2.75
N ILE A 14 11.91 -2.86 -2.88
CA ILE A 14 11.45 -1.55 -2.42
C ILE A 14 10.19 -1.06 -3.15
N PHE A 15 9.98 -1.46 -4.40
CA PHE A 15 8.86 -0.96 -5.21
C PHE A 15 7.50 -1.40 -4.66
N SER A 16 7.41 -2.56 -4.00
CA SER A 16 6.16 -2.99 -3.36
C SER A 16 5.73 -2.07 -2.21
N ILE A 17 6.66 -1.31 -1.62
CA ILE A 17 6.39 -0.32 -0.58
C ILE A 17 6.19 1.06 -1.23
N LEU A 18 7.03 1.44 -2.19
CA LEU A 18 7.00 2.77 -2.80
C LEU A 18 5.79 3.02 -3.69
N ILE A 19 5.34 2.03 -4.47
CA ILE A 19 4.17 2.17 -5.37
C ILE A 19 2.92 2.61 -4.58
N PRO A 20 2.49 1.87 -3.53
CA PRO A 20 1.35 2.29 -2.73
C PRO A 20 1.64 3.56 -1.92
N ALA A 21 2.85 3.74 -1.36
CA ALA A 21 3.18 4.96 -0.61
C ALA A 21 3.06 6.23 -1.45
N PHE A 22 3.66 6.23 -2.64
CA PHE A 22 3.65 7.37 -3.55
C PHE A 22 2.25 7.63 -4.10
N THR A 23 1.51 6.57 -4.39
CA THR A 23 0.11 6.66 -4.83
C THR A 23 -0.76 7.26 -3.72
N GLY A 24 -0.61 6.79 -2.49
CA GLY A 24 -1.30 7.34 -1.32
C GLY A 24 -1.04 8.83 -1.14
N PHE A 25 0.22 9.25 -1.28
CA PHE A 25 0.61 10.66 -1.22
C PHE A 25 0.02 11.50 -2.35
N ILE A 26 0.09 11.03 -3.60
CA ILE A 26 -0.53 11.70 -4.76
C ILE A 26 -2.03 11.86 -4.56
N LEU A 27 -2.72 10.81 -4.10
CA LEU A 27 -4.16 10.83 -3.87
C LEU A 27 -4.55 11.76 -2.72
N LEU A 28 -3.69 11.90 -1.71
CA LEU A 28 -3.86 12.88 -0.63
C LEU A 28 -3.80 14.30 -1.18
N LEU A 29 -2.82 14.61 -2.04
CA LEU A 29 -2.69 15.92 -2.69
C LEU A 29 -3.82 16.23 -3.69
N LEU A 30 -4.34 15.21 -4.37
CA LEU A 30 -5.50 15.33 -5.28
C LEU A 30 -6.83 15.57 -4.54
N GLY A 31 -6.85 15.48 -3.20
CA GLY A 31 -8.06 15.56 -2.40
C GLY A 31 -8.46 16.98 -2.01
N ASN A 32 -9.61 17.47 -2.52
CA ASN A 32 -10.61 18.25 -1.75
C ASN A 32 -11.87 18.56 -2.59
N PRO A 33 -12.97 17.84 -2.35
CA PRO A 33 -14.21 18.51 -1.95
C PRO A 33 -14.78 17.93 -0.65
N GLY A 34 -15.74 18.63 -0.04
CA GLY A 34 -16.54 18.14 1.11
C GLY A 34 -16.99 16.69 0.92
N ALA A 35 -17.04 15.89 2.00
CA ALA A 35 -17.44 14.49 1.92
C ALA A 35 -18.81 14.28 1.23
N GLY A 36 -19.72 15.25 1.34
CA GLY A 36 -21.04 15.21 0.69
C GLY A 36 -21.05 15.48 -0.83
N ALA A 37 -19.97 16.02 -1.41
CA ALA A 37 -19.88 16.39 -2.82
C ALA A 37 -19.01 15.44 -3.65
N LEU A 38 -18.49 14.36 -3.06
CA LEU A 38 -17.56 13.43 -3.73
C LEU A 38 -18.19 12.67 -4.90
N LYS A 39 -19.51 12.42 -4.85
CA LYS A 39 -20.22 11.72 -5.93
C LYS A 39 -20.36 12.58 -7.20
N GLU A 40 -20.37 13.89 -7.03
CA GLU A 40 -20.49 14.87 -8.12
C GLU A 40 -19.15 15.50 -8.51
N ASP A 41 -18.06 15.14 -7.81
CA ASP A 41 -16.71 15.65 -8.08
C ASP A 41 -16.13 15.02 -9.36
N TRP A 42 -15.77 15.87 -10.32
CA TRP A 42 -15.12 15.47 -11.57
C TRP A 42 -13.75 14.79 -11.36
N ARG A 43 -13.12 14.97 -10.19
CA ARG A 43 -11.84 14.33 -9.85
C ARG A 43 -11.99 12.90 -9.34
N GLN A 44 -13.19 12.49 -8.95
CA GLN A 44 -13.43 11.15 -8.40
C GLN A 44 -13.07 9.99 -9.36
N PRO A 45 -13.43 10.02 -10.66
CA PRO A 45 -13.00 8.98 -11.60
C PRO A 45 -11.47 8.90 -11.72
N TRP A 46 -10.76 10.04 -11.65
CA TRP A 46 -9.29 10.05 -11.67
C TRP A 46 -8.70 9.42 -10.41
N ARG A 47 -9.25 9.69 -9.23
CA ARG A 47 -8.80 9.05 -7.97
C ARG A 47 -8.99 7.54 -8.01
N ARG A 48 -10.15 7.07 -8.49
CA ARG A 48 -10.45 5.64 -8.67
C ARG A 48 -9.49 4.99 -9.67
N GLY A 49 -9.29 5.64 -10.82
CA GLY A 49 -8.38 5.19 -11.87
C GLY A 49 -6.94 5.06 -11.39
N ILE A 50 -6.37 6.13 -10.80
CA ILE A 50 -5.02 6.13 -10.24
C ILE A 50 -4.87 5.03 -9.17
N SER A 51 -5.85 4.91 -8.28
CA SER A 51 -5.84 3.92 -7.21
C SER A 51 -5.84 2.48 -7.76
N LEU A 52 -6.70 2.18 -8.74
CA LEU A 52 -6.81 0.86 -9.35
C LEU A 52 -5.57 0.51 -10.18
N ILE A 53 -5.07 1.46 -10.98
CA ILE A 53 -3.85 1.27 -11.78
C ILE A 53 -2.68 0.94 -10.86
N SER A 54 -2.54 1.66 -9.75
CA SER A 54 -1.49 1.39 -8.77
C SER A 54 -1.63 0.02 -8.10
N ALA A 55 -2.85 -0.39 -7.72
CA ALA A 55 -3.09 -1.72 -7.16
C ALA A 55 -2.79 -2.85 -8.16
N ILE A 56 -3.14 -2.66 -9.44
CA ILE A 56 -2.82 -3.61 -10.52
C ILE A 56 -1.31 -3.65 -10.78
N ALA A 57 -0.64 -2.50 -10.80
CA ALA A 57 0.81 -2.44 -10.91
C ALA A 57 1.48 -3.19 -9.74
N GLY A 58 0.98 -2.98 -8.52
CA GLY A 58 1.40 -3.74 -7.34
C GLY A 58 1.21 -5.24 -7.50
N LEU A 59 0.06 -5.69 -8.03
CA LEU A 59 -0.18 -7.10 -8.31
C LEU A 59 0.83 -7.67 -9.32
N ILE A 60 1.09 -6.96 -10.41
CA ILE A 60 2.07 -7.36 -11.44
C ILE A 60 3.47 -7.49 -10.81
N THR A 61 3.88 -6.54 -9.96
CA THR A 61 5.16 -6.63 -9.25
C THR A 61 5.21 -7.79 -8.26
N ALA A 62 4.12 -8.08 -7.55
CA ALA A 62 4.08 -9.21 -6.63
C ALA A 62 4.19 -10.55 -7.38
N VAL A 63 3.52 -10.69 -8.52
CA VAL A 63 3.61 -11.89 -9.37
C VAL A 63 5.03 -12.05 -9.93
N SER A 64 5.67 -10.98 -10.39
CA SER A 64 7.05 -11.08 -10.87
C SER A 64 8.02 -11.50 -9.77
N TYR A 65 7.81 -11.03 -8.53
CA TYR A 65 8.62 -11.45 -7.38
C TYR A 65 8.42 -12.91 -7.02
N LEU A 66 7.19 -13.41 -7.11
CA LEU A 66 6.91 -14.83 -6.89
C LEU A 66 7.61 -15.72 -7.93
N LEU A 67 7.63 -15.30 -9.20
CA LEU A 67 8.35 -16.02 -10.24
C LEU A 67 9.86 -16.10 -9.97
N VAL A 68 10.46 -14.99 -9.53
CA VAL A 68 11.88 -14.93 -9.14
C VAL A 68 12.15 -15.78 -7.90
N ALA A 69 11.37 -15.63 -6.84
CA ALA A 69 11.55 -16.39 -5.60
C ALA A 69 11.35 -17.91 -5.80
N ASN A 70 10.51 -18.31 -6.77
CA ASN A 70 10.31 -19.72 -7.08
C ASN A 70 11.57 -20.40 -7.64
N THR A 71 12.49 -19.64 -8.26
CA THR A 71 13.80 -20.15 -8.71
C THR A 71 14.70 -20.62 -7.54
N GLY A 72 14.33 -20.30 -6.30
CA GLY A 72 15.07 -20.68 -5.09
C GLY A 72 16.05 -19.62 -4.61
N GLN A 73 16.14 -18.47 -5.30
CA GLN A 73 16.94 -17.34 -4.87
C GLN A 73 16.20 -16.55 -3.78
N ILE A 74 16.88 -16.28 -2.67
CA ILE A 74 16.43 -15.34 -1.63
C ILE A 74 17.11 -14.01 -1.92
N THR A 75 16.32 -12.96 -2.15
CA THR A 75 16.86 -11.63 -2.42
C THR A 75 16.88 -10.83 -1.13
N VAL A 76 18.07 -10.42 -0.69
CA VAL A 76 18.26 -9.57 0.47
C VAL A 76 18.66 -8.18 -0.02
N TYR A 77 17.84 -7.19 0.29
CA TYR A 77 18.05 -5.81 -0.12
C TYR A 77 18.30 -4.93 1.10
N GLN A 78 19.46 -4.30 1.16
CA GLN A 78 19.79 -3.31 2.19
C GLN A 78 19.41 -1.93 1.67
N LEU A 79 18.45 -1.28 2.32
CA LEU A 79 17.95 0.05 1.99
C LEU A 79 18.93 1.17 2.32
N SER A 80 20.00 0.85 3.06
CA SER A 80 20.91 1.80 3.68
C SER A 80 22.33 1.25 3.61
N GLU A 81 23.33 2.10 3.44
CA GLU A 81 24.77 1.75 3.46
C GLU A 81 25.28 1.37 4.87
N TRP A 82 24.37 1.29 5.84
CA TRP A 82 24.67 0.89 7.21
C TRP A 82 24.58 -0.62 7.32
N SER A 83 25.67 -1.25 7.75
CA SER A 83 25.66 -2.68 8.06
C SER A 83 24.62 -2.99 9.14
N ALA A 84 24.02 -4.18 9.06
CA ALA A 84 23.20 -4.70 10.15
C ALA A 84 23.92 -4.51 11.51
N PRO A 85 23.23 -4.11 12.59
CA PRO A 85 21.77 -4.17 12.84
C PRO A 85 20.99 -2.86 12.62
N PHE A 86 21.61 -1.76 12.19
CA PHE A 86 20.94 -0.45 12.08
C PHE A 86 20.37 -0.13 10.69
N GLY A 87 20.78 -0.89 9.66
CA GLY A 87 20.24 -0.77 8.31
C GLY A 87 18.88 -1.43 8.16
N ILE A 88 17.99 -0.83 7.35
CA ILE A 88 16.71 -1.46 6.99
C ILE A 88 17.01 -2.56 5.97
N VAL A 89 16.59 -3.78 6.26
CA VAL A 89 16.79 -4.93 5.38
C VAL A 89 15.44 -5.44 4.91
N LEU A 90 15.27 -5.53 3.59
CA LEU A 90 14.13 -6.20 2.97
C LEU A 90 14.56 -7.59 2.52
N ILE A 91 13.81 -8.60 2.94
CA ILE A 91 14.02 -10.00 2.59
C ILE A 91 12.84 -10.41 1.70
N LEU A 92 13.16 -10.72 0.45
CA LEU A 92 12.21 -11.29 -0.49
C LEU A 92 12.51 -12.78 -0.63
N ASP A 93 11.76 -13.57 0.12
CA ASP A 93 11.71 -15.03 0.00
C ASP A 93 10.40 -15.49 -0.65
N ARG A 94 10.22 -16.81 -0.75
CA ARG A 94 9.00 -17.41 -1.34
C ARG A 94 7.74 -17.08 -0.54
N LEU A 95 7.84 -17.02 0.79
CA LEU A 95 6.70 -16.76 1.65
C LEU A 95 6.25 -15.30 1.53
N SER A 96 7.17 -14.35 1.68
CA SER A 96 6.93 -12.93 1.48
C SER A 96 6.37 -12.65 0.09
N ALA A 97 6.97 -13.22 -0.96
CA ALA A 97 6.45 -13.05 -2.33
C ALA A 97 5.01 -13.58 -2.48
N PHE A 98 4.71 -14.75 -1.89
CA PHE A 98 3.36 -15.30 -1.91
C PHE A 98 2.36 -14.41 -1.14
N MET A 99 2.75 -13.89 0.03
CA MET A 99 1.92 -12.99 0.84
C MET A 99 1.66 -11.66 0.12
N LEU A 100 2.62 -11.13 -0.64
CA LEU A 100 2.40 -9.97 -1.50
C LEU A 100 1.39 -10.24 -2.62
N VAL A 101 1.49 -11.40 -3.28
CA VAL A 101 0.51 -11.78 -4.31
C VAL A 101 -0.89 -11.91 -3.70
N LEU A 102 -1.00 -12.58 -2.56
CA LEU A 102 -2.27 -12.73 -1.84
C LEU A 102 -2.85 -11.35 -1.46
N THR A 103 -2.00 -10.46 -0.96
CA THR A 103 -2.37 -9.07 -0.62
C THR A 103 -3.02 -8.37 -1.79
N TYR A 104 -2.32 -8.30 -2.93
CA TYR A 104 -2.83 -7.56 -4.09
C TYR A 104 -3.97 -8.28 -4.80
N ALA A 105 -4.01 -9.62 -4.79
CA ALA A 105 -5.10 -10.42 -5.33
C ALA A 105 -6.42 -10.15 -4.59
N LEU A 106 -6.37 -9.85 -3.28
CA LEU A 106 -7.53 -9.40 -2.51
C LEU A 106 -7.77 -7.89 -2.64
N ALA A 107 -6.70 -7.08 -2.65
CA ALA A 107 -6.81 -5.63 -2.68
C ALA A 107 -7.50 -5.11 -3.95
N VAL A 108 -7.18 -5.67 -5.13
CA VAL A 108 -7.76 -5.23 -6.41
C VAL A 108 -9.29 -5.38 -6.45
N PRO A 109 -9.88 -6.57 -6.20
CA PRO A 109 -11.34 -6.71 -6.21
C PRO A 109 -12.02 -5.95 -5.07
N VAL A 110 -11.41 -5.88 -3.89
CA VAL A 110 -11.93 -5.08 -2.76
C VAL A 110 -11.97 -3.59 -3.12
N LEU A 111 -10.90 -3.07 -3.72
CA LEU A 111 -10.83 -1.68 -4.14
C LEU A 111 -11.81 -1.38 -5.27
N TRP A 112 -11.97 -2.30 -6.22
CA TRP A 112 -12.97 -2.19 -7.29
C TRP A 112 -14.38 -2.09 -6.71
N TYR A 113 -14.75 -3.03 -5.83
CA TYR A 113 -16.06 -3.03 -5.16
C TYR A 113 -16.28 -1.77 -4.32
N ALA A 114 -15.28 -1.36 -3.54
CA ALA A 114 -15.38 -0.18 -2.69
C ALA A 114 -15.51 1.12 -3.50
N SER A 115 -14.99 1.15 -4.74
CA SER A 115 -15.07 2.30 -5.64
C SER A 115 -16.47 2.56 -6.18
N GLU A 116 -17.47 1.70 -5.96
CA GLU A 116 -18.82 1.96 -6.45
C GLU A 116 -19.55 3.01 -5.58
N ASN A 117 -19.50 2.84 -4.25
CA ASN A 117 -20.21 3.71 -3.31
C ASN A 117 -19.48 3.92 -1.96
N TRP A 118 -18.61 3.01 -1.54
CA TRP A 118 -17.97 3.09 -0.21
C TRP A 118 -16.89 4.18 -0.15
N ASP A 119 -16.20 4.42 -1.26
CA ASP A 119 -15.17 5.44 -1.40
C ASP A 119 -15.70 6.88 -1.21
N THR A 120 -16.98 7.13 -1.51
CA THR A 120 -17.62 8.43 -1.32
C THR A 120 -17.92 8.79 0.14
N ARG A 121 -17.84 7.81 1.06
CA ARG A 121 -18.15 8.03 2.49
C ARG A 121 -17.09 8.83 3.24
N GLY A 122 -15.91 9.02 2.64
CA GLY A 122 -14.94 9.95 3.19
C GLY A 122 -13.82 10.29 2.21
N ARG A 123 -13.34 11.52 2.36
CA ARG A 123 -12.49 12.20 1.39
C ARG A 123 -11.18 11.48 1.04
N TYR A 124 -10.60 10.76 1.99
CA TYR A 124 -9.27 10.18 1.86
C TYR A 124 -9.26 8.65 1.73
N PHE A 125 -10.40 8.03 1.36
CA PHE A 125 -10.53 6.56 1.29
C PHE A 125 -9.37 5.90 0.55
N HIS A 126 -9.17 6.28 -0.72
CA HIS A 126 -8.14 5.67 -1.56
C HIS A 126 -6.73 5.93 -1.03
N ALA A 127 -6.44 7.13 -0.51
CA ALA A 127 -5.14 7.44 0.06
C ALA A 127 -4.83 6.54 1.27
N ILE A 128 -5.78 6.42 2.19
CA ILE A 128 -5.62 5.57 3.39
C ILE A 128 -5.56 4.09 3.02
N PHE A 129 -6.33 3.65 2.02
CA PHE A 129 -6.24 2.28 1.49
C PHE A 129 -4.85 1.97 0.95
N HIS A 130 -4.22 2.91 0.25
CA HIS A 130 -2.83 2.75 -0.21
C HIS A 130 -1.81 2.77 0.94
N PHE A 131 -2.01 3.58 1.98
CA PHE A 131 -1.17 3.49 3.19
C PHE A 131 -1.32 2.14 3.92
N LEU A 132 -2.53 1.57 3.94
CA LEU A 132 -2.77 0.22 4.45
C LEU A 132 -1.96 -0.82 3.65
N LEU A 133 -1.99 -0.75 2.31
CA LEU A 133 -1.21 -1.64 1.44
C LEU A 133 0.29 -1.46 1.63
N MET A 134 0.77 -0.22 1.78
CA MET A 134 2.16 0.08 2.09
C MET A 134 2.60 -0.59 3.40
N GLY A 135 1.83 -0.44 4.47
CA GLY A 135 2.10 -1.08 5.75
C GLY A 135 2.13 -2.60 5.64
N LEU A 136 1.15 -3.19 4.96
CA LEU A 136 1.09 -4.65 4.80
C LEU A 136 2.27 -5.20 3.97
N CYS A 137 2.59 -4.56 2.85
CA CYS A 137 3.72 -4.97 2.01
C CYS A 137 5.06 -4.83 2.75
N GLY A 138 5.25 -3.75 3.50
CA GLY A 138 6.44 -3.53 4.30
C GLY A 138 6.60 -4.57 5.42
N ALA A 139 5.51 -4.90 6.12
CA ALA A 139 5.52 -5.92 7.17
C ALA A 139 5.88 -7.32 6.66
N PHE A 140 5.50 -7.68 5.42
CA PHE A 140 5.90 -8.96 4.82
C PHE A 140 7.32 -8.97 4.27
N LEU A 141 7.87 -7.82 3.90
CA LEU A 141 9.20 -7.73 3.29
C LEU A 141 10.31 -7.43 4.29
N THR A 142 10.01 -6.89 5.47
CA THR A 142 11.05 -6.54 6.43
C THR A 142 11.72 -7.77 7.06
N GLY A 143 13.03 -7.71 7.22
CA GLY A 143 13.83 -8.73 7.90
C GLY A 143 14.11 -8.44 9.38
N ASP A 144 13.56 -7.35 9.94
CA ASP A 144 13.87 -6.90 11.30
C ASP A 144 12.63 -6.48 12.09
N LEU A 145 12.67 -6.67 13.41
CA LEU A 145 11.52 -6.45 14.29
C LEU A 145 11.16 -4.97 14.45
N PHE A 146 12.13 -4.07 14.31
CA PHE A 146 11.88 -2.64 14.45
C PHE A 146 11.04 -2.11 13.27
N ASN A 147 11.47 -2.40 12.05
CA ASN A 147 10.71 -2.03 10.85
C ASN A 147 9.39 -2.79 10.77
N LEU A 148 9.33 -4.06 11.22
CA LEU A 148 8.07 -4.78 11.39
C LEU A 148 7.08 -4.00 12.27
N PHE A 149 7.54 -3.53 13.44
CA PHE A 149 6.73 -2.69 14.33
C PHE A 149 6.27 -1.41 13.63
N VAL A 150 7.17 -0.69 12.96
CA VAL A 150 6.81 0.55 12.23
C VAL A 150 5.76 0.30 11.15
N PHE A 151 5.91 -0.75 10.34
CA PHE A 151 4.93 -1.11 9.32
C PHE A 151 3.60 -1.57 9.92
N PHE A 152 3.65 -2.27 11.05
CA PHE A 152 2.44 -2.68 11.78
C PHE A 152 1.68 -1.49 12.34
N GLU A 153 2.37 -0.49 12.89
CA GLU A 153 1.75 0.76 13.34
C GLU A 153 1.11 1.53 12.18
N ILE A 154 1.78 1.63 11.02
CA ILE A 154 1.21 2.26 9.82
C ILE A 154 -0.05 1.50 9.37
N LEU A 155 0.02 0.16 9.33
CA LEU A 155 -1.11 -0.70 9.00
C LEU A 155 -2.29 -0.47 9.97
N LEU A 156 -2.02 -0.49 11.28
CA LEU A 156 -3.02 -0.28 12.31
C LEU A 156 -3.67 1.08 12.18
N MET A 157 -2.88 2.16 12.13
CA MET A 157 -3.38 3.52 11.96
C MET A 157 -4.26 3.64 10.71
N ALA A 158 -3.82 3.12 9.57
CA ALA A 158 -4.61 3.13 8.34
C ALA A 158 -5.93 2.35 8.49
N SER A 159 -5.88 1.17 9.12
CA SER A 159 -7.07 0.35 9.37
C SER A 159 -8.09 1.03 10.30
N TYR A 160 -7.62 1.67 11.37
CA TYR A 160 -8.47 2.40 12.30
C TYR A 160 -9.16 3.59 11.61
N VAL A 161 -8.41 4.33 10.79
CA VAL A 161 -8.98 5.45 10.04
C VAL A 161 -10.01 4.93 9.02
N LEU A 162 -9.74 3.83 8.31
CA LEU A 162 -10.71 3.22 7.38
C LEU A 162 -11.97 2.69 8.09
N LEU A 163 -11.84 2.17 9.31
CA LEU A 163 -12.98 1.68 10.09
C LEU A 163 -13.88 2.82 10.57
N LEU A 164 -13.29 3.95 10.97
CA LEU A 164 -14.00 5.17 11.35
C LEU A 164 -14.51 5.96 10.14
N HIS A 165 -14.05 5.60 8.94
CA HIS A 165 -14.40 6.25 7.68
C HIS A 165 -15.89 6.08 7.37
N GLY A 166 -16.61 7.20 7.24
CA GLY A 166 -18.04 7.20 6.91
C GLY A 166 -19.01 7.23 8.08
N GLN A 167 -18.55 7.30 9.33
CA GLN A 167 -19.45 7.34 10.49
C GLN A 167 -20.11 8.71 10.76
N GLY A 168 -19.72 9.77 10.03
CA GLY A 168 -20.34 11.09 10.07
C GLY A 168 -20.23 11.85 11.40
N LYS A 169 -20.35 13.18 11.35
CA LYS A 169 -20.48 14.05 12.55
C LYS A 169 -21.60 13.66 13.54
N PRO A 170 -22.76 13.07 13.16
CA PRO A 170 -23.86 12.87 14.09
C PRO A 170 -23.58 11.90 15.24
N ARG A 171 -22.69 10.90 15.06
CA ARG A 171 -22.39 9.92 16.13
C ARG A 171 -21.32 10.37 17.13
N PHE A 172 -20.40 11.25 16.71
CA PHE A 172 -19.45 11.87 17.64
C PHE A 172 -20.17 12.81 18.64
N GLN A 173 -21.29 13.40 18.24
CA GLN A 173 -22.13 14.23 19.12
C GLN A 173 -23.05 13.41 20.03
N LEU A 174 -23.32 12.14 19.72
CA LEU A 174 -24.16 11.26 20.55
C LEU A 174 -23.36 10.54 21.65
N GLY A 175 -22.04 10.46 21.54
CA GLY A 175 -21.15 9.90 22.57
C GLY A 175 -20.67 10.90 23.62
N VAL A 176 -21.01 12.18 23.47
CA VAL A 176 -20.73 13.25 24.44
C VAL A 176 -22.07 13.78 24.94
N HIS A 177 -22.73 13.00 25.79
CA HIS A 177 -23.81 13.43 26.68
C HIS A 177 -23.52 12.92 28.08
#